data_AF-A0A7C7H5W5-F1
#
_entry.id   AF-A0A7C7H5W5-F1
#
_cell.length_a   1.000
_cell.length_b   1.000
_cell.length_c   1.000
_cell.angle_alpha   90.00
_cell.angle_beta   90.00
_cell.angle_gamma   90.00
#
_symmetry.space_group_name_H-M   'P 1'
#
loop_
_entity.id
_entity.type
_entity.pdbx_description
1 polymer ?
#
loop_
_entity_poly.entity_id
_entity_poly.type
_entity_poly.pdbx_seq_one_letter_code
_entity_poly.pdbx_strand_id
1 'polypeptide(L)'
;MNAQSGTTHPPFLPSDLPKGCQWLGGEGAGTWFHLSKPSNLPEEEFRIRRYSHEGYIDCDRTFVLSSRNNIEFDIDKPFKFTYLSHCQKCTILQDEQKYIFISCPL
;
A
#
# COMPACT_ATOMS: atom_id res chain seq x y z
N MET A 1 28.52 -14.14 10.17
CA MET A 1 27.77 -13.65 8.99
C MET A 1 26.52 -13.00 9.54
N ASN A 2 26.44 -11.66 9.46
CA ASN A 2 25.51 -10.88 10.27
C ASN A 2 24.07 -11.03 9.80
N ALA A 3 23.18 -11.27 10.76
CA ALA A 3 21.75 -11.39 10.59
C ALA A 3 21.17 -10.08 10.02
N GLN A 4 20.57 -10.12 8.84
CA GLN A 4 19.65 -9.08 8.40
C GLN A 4 18.28 -9.36 9.04
N SER A 5 18.17 -8.97 10.31
CA SER A 5 16.92 -8.98 11.07
C SER A 5 16.04 -7.90 10.48
N GLY A 6 14.96 -8.26 9.78
CA GLY A 6 14.15 -7.26 9.11
C GLY A 6 13.34 -6.43 10.12
N THR A 7 13.28 -5.16 9.82
CA THR A 7 13.07 -4.12 10.82
C THR A 7 11.59 -3.84 11.03
N THR A 8 11.18 -3.75 12.30
CA THR A 8 9.86 -3.26 12.71
C THR A 8 9.72 -1.75 12.47
N HIS A 9 10.84 -1.01 12.44
CA HIS A 9 10.90 0.42 12.16
C HIS A 9 11.19 0.69 10.67
N PRO A 10 10.67 1.80 10.11
CA PRO A 10 10.98 2.20 8.75
C PRO A 10 12.48 2.50 8.60
N PRO A 11 13.13 2.02 7.53
CA PRO A 11 14.43 2.55 7.14
C PRO A 11 14.28 4.01 6.65
N PHE A 12 15.40 4.65 6.32
CA PHE A 12 15.33 5.91 5.57
C PHE A 12 14.56 5.68 4.26
N LEU A 13 13.58 6.53 3.95
CA LEU A 13 12.82 6.40 2.71
C LEU A 13 13.77 6.56 1.52
N PRO A 14 13.94 5.54 0.64
CA PRO A 14 14.82 5.67 -0.51
C PRO A 14 14.39 6.87 -1.38
N SER A 15 15.37 7.63 -1.88
CA SER A 15 15.14 8.85 -2.67
C SER A 15 14.27 8.63 -3.91
N ASP A 16 14.31 7.40 -4.43
CA ASP A 16 13.66 7.02 -5.68
C ASP A 16 12.20 6.58 -5.47
N LEU A 17 11.76 6.46 -4.22
CA LEU A 17 10.38 6.13 -3.90
C LEU A 17 9.46 7.36 -3.97
N PRO A 18 8.21 7.19 -4.41
CA PRO A 18 7.22 8.26 -4.40
C PRO A 18 7.03 8.88 -3.01
N LYS A 19 6.75 10.19 -3.00
CA LYS A 19 6.28 10.87 -1.77
C LYS A 19 4.98 10.22 -1.30
N GLY A 20 4.81 10.10 0.01
CA GLY A 20 3.62 9.47 0.60
C GLY A 20 3.71 7.95 0.73
N CYS A 21 4.86 7.33 0.40
CA CYS A 21 5.13 5.94 0.75
C CYS A 21 5.00 5.72 2.26
N GLN A 22 4.32 4.65 2.65
CA GLN A 22 4.11 4.25 4.03
C GLN A 22 4.82 2.92 4.30
N TRP A 23 5.51 2.84 5.44
CA TRP A 23 6.12 1.60 5.89
C TRP A 23 5.10 0.76 6.66
N LEU A 24 4.95 -0.49 6.26
CA LEU A 24 4.25 -1.49 7.06
C LEU A 24 5.28 -2.51 7.56
N GLY A 25 5.62 -2.43 8.85
CA GLY A 25 6.51 -3.38 9.50
C GLY A 25 5.78 -4.68 9.85
N GLY A 26 6.42 -5.83 9.60
CA GLY A 26 5.98 -7.15 10.08
C GLY A 26 6.90 -7.70 11.18
N GLU A 27 6.67 -8.95 11.60
CA GLU A 27 7.44 -9.66 12.65
C GLU A 27 8.86 -10.09 12.23
N GLY A 28 9.49 -9.38 11.29
CA GLY A 28 10.85 -9.71 10.84
C GLY A 28 11.25 -9.15 9.49
N ALA A 29 10.39 -8.41 8.79
CA ALA A 29 10.70 -7.54 7.66
C ALA A 29 9.51 -6.59 7.45
N GLY A 30 9.78 -5.38 6.96
CA GLY A 30 8.73 -4.46 6.55
C GLY A 30 8.81 -4.17 5.06
N THR A 31 7.79 -3.48 4.56
CA THR A 31 7.66 -3.17 3.14
C THR A 31 7.07 -1.78 2.95
N TRP A 32 7.52 -1.08 1.92
CA TRP A 32 6.98 0.22 1.54
C TRP A 32 5.72 0.05 0.69
N PHE A 33 4.72 0.87 0.94
CA PHE A 33 3.45 0.88 0.22
C PHE A 33 3.15 2.28 -0.29
N HIS A 34 2.63 2.36 -1.51
CA HIS A 34 2.20 3.61 -2.11
C HIS A 34 0.83 3.44 -2.75
N LEU A 35 -0.08 4.34 -2.43
CA LEU A 35 -1.39 4.47 -3.08
C LEU A 35 -1.35 5.69 -4.00
N SER A 36 -1.88 5.55 -5.21
CA SER A 36 -2.01 6.66 -6.15
C SER A 36 -3.24 6.49 -7.03
N LYS A 37 -3.75 7.59 -7.58
CA LYS A 37 -4.84 7.62 -8.56
C LYS A 37 -4.38 8.33 -9.85
N PRO A 38 -3.62 7.64 -10.71
CA PRO A 38 -3.15 8.22 -11.98
C PRO A 38 -4.30 8.61 -12.90
N SER A 39 -4.16 9.70 -13.65
CA SER A 39 -5.21 10.21 -14.56
C SER A 39 -5.51 9.27 -15.74
N ASN A 40 -4.65 8.28 -15.99
CA ASN A 40 -4.85 7.29 -17.05
C ASN A 40 -5.56 6.01 -16.57
N LEU A 41 -5.97 5.95 -15.29
CA LEU A 41 -6.83 4.87 -14.77
C LEU A 41 -8.30 5.31 -14.73
N PRO A 42 -9.25 4.36 -14.79
CA PRO A 42 -10.65 4.62 -14.49
C PRO A 42 -10.84 5.26 -13.11
N GLU A 43 -11.92 6.03 -12.95
CA GLU A 43 -12.20 6.75 -11.70
C GLU A 43 -12.37 5.82 -10.49
N GLU A 44 -12.87 4.61 -10.69
CA GLU A 44 -13.04 3.62 -9.61
C GLU A 44 -11.75 2.86 -9.27
N GLU A 45 -10.71 3.01 -10.09
CA GLU A 45 -9.45 2.31 -9.93
C GLU A 45 -8.39 3.14 -9.20
N PHE A 46 -7.62 2.43 -8.40
CA PHE A 46 -6.47 2.94 -7.67
C PHE A 46 -5.26 2.08 -8.01
N ARG A 47 -4.08 2.67 -7.98
CA ARG A 47 -2.82 1.94 -8.11
C ARG A 47 -2.16 1.78 -6.76
N ILE A 48 -1.97 0.54 -6.33
CA ILE A 48 -1.19 0.22 -5.13
C ILE A 48 0.12 -0.42 -5.57
N ARG A 49 1.21 0.20 -5.15
CA ARG A 49 2.58 -0.29 -5.35
C ARG A 49 3.20 -0.70 -4.04
N ARG A 50 3.96 -1.78 -4.09
CA ARG A 50 4.75 -2.29 -2.97
C ARG A 50 6.21 -2.34 -3.37
N TYR A 51 7.06 -1.89 -2.46
CA TYR A 51 8.50 -1.87 -2.68
C TYR A 51 9.24 -2.54 -1.54
N SER A 52 10.30 -3.27 -1.87
CA SER A 52 11.22 -3.84 -0.90
C SER A 52 11.82 -2.75 0.00
N HIS A 53 12.49 -3.14 1.08
CA HIS A 53 13.16 -2.18 1.97
C HIS A 53 14.22 -1.31 1.25
N GLU A 54 14.77 -1.77 0.14
CA GLU A 54 15.73 -1.05 -0.72
C GLU A 54 15.05 -0.17 -1.78
N GLY A 55 13.73 -0.30 -1.94
CA GLY A 55 12.95 0.49 -2.90
C GLY A 55 12.68 -0.21 -4.25
N TYR A 56 13.02 -1.49 -4.41
CA TYR A 56 12.69 -2.26 -5.61
C TYR A 56 11.19 -2.57 -5.68
N ILE A 57 10.57 -2.48 -6.86
CA ILE A 57 9.14 -2.82 -7.02
C ILE A 57 8.95 -4.32 -6.82
N ASP A 58 8.22 -4.68 -5.76
CA ASP A 58 7.78 -6.05 -5.50
C ASP A 58 6.43 -6.34 -6.15
N CYS A 59 5.61 -5.30 -6.30
CA CYS A 59 4.25 -5.44 -6.80
C CYS A 59 3.67 -4.11 -7.25
N ASP A 60 2.92 -4.16 -8.34
CA ASP A 60 2.32 -3.01 -8.99
C ASP A 60 1.02 -3.44 -9.66
N ARG A 61 -0.13 -3.08 -9.06
CA ARG A 61 -1.44 -3.51 -9.53
C ARG A 61 -2.49 -2.41 -9.37
N THR A 62 -3.55 -2.53 -10.18
CA THR A 62 -4.77 -1.75 -10.01
C THR A 62 -5.73 -2.46 -9.06
N PHE A 63 -6.46 -1.68 -8.29
CA PHE A 63 -7.40 -2.12 -7.28
C PHE A 63 -8.67 -1.27 -7.33
N VAL A 64 -9.80 -1.88 -7.01
CA VAL A 64 -11.07 -1.20 -6.77
C VAL A 64 -11.45 -1.30 -5.30
N LEU A 65 -12.27 -0.37 -4.82
CA LEU A 65 -12.93 -0.52 -3.53
C LEU A 65 -13.88 -1.72 -3.57
N SER A 66 -13.88 -2.53 -2.53
CA SER A 66 -14.81 -3.64 -2.40
C SER A 66 -16.24 -3.12 -2.27
N SER A 67 -17.22 -3.81 -2.85
CA SER A 67 -18.65 -3.52 -2.67
C SER A 67 -19.13 -3.60 -1.21
N ARG A 68 -18.30 -4.11 -0.29
CA ARG A 68 -18.56 -4.11 1.16
C ARG A 68 -18.25 -2.76 1.82
N ASN A 69 -17.67 -1.82 1.08
CA ASN A 69 -17.42 -0.47 1.55
C ASN A 69 -18.70 0.36 1.43
N ASN A 70 -19.16 0.88 2.57
CA ASN A 70 -20.43 1.60 2.67
C ASN A 70 -20.27 3.13 2.58
N ILE A 71 -19.02 3.62 2.49
CA ILE A 71 -18.68 5.03 2.36
C ILE A 71 -17.53 5.20 1.35
N GLU A 72 -17.42 6.40 0.79
CA GLU A 72 -16.38 6.75 -0.16
C GLU A 72 -15.03 6.94 0.52
N PHE A 73 -13.98 6.41 -0.12
CA PHE A 73 -12.60 6.64 0.29
C PHE A 73 -12.06 7.90 -0.41
N ASP A 74 -11.43 8.78 0.35
CA ASP A 74 -10.80 10.00 -0.17
C ASP A 74 -9.28 9.86 -0.13
N ILE A 75 -8.63 9.80 -1.30
CA ILE A 75 -7.17 9.59 -1.38
C ILE A 75 -6.36 10.77 -0.84
N ASP A 76 -6.94 11.97 -0.81
CA ASP A 76 -6.23 13.19 -0.39
C ASP A 76 -6.28 13.40 1.13
N LYS A 77 -7.11 12.64 1.85
CA LYS A 77 -7.15 12.62 3.32
C LYS A 77 -6.10 11.69 3.92
N PRO A 78 -5.65 11.93 5.16
CA PRO A 78 -4.75 11.01 5.85
C PRO A 78 -5.32 9.59 5.93
N PHE A 79 -4.50 8.60 5.58
CA PHE A 79 -4.84 7.19 5.67
C PHE A 79 -3.62 6.37 6.08
N LYS A 80 -3.85 5.12 6.51
CA LYS A 80 -2.78 4.17 6.87
C LYS A 80 -3.01 2.82 6.23
N PHE A 81 -2.00 2.27 5.57
CA PHE A 81 -1.99 0.85 5.22
C PHE A 81 -1.97 0.01 6.50
N THR A 82 -2.80 -1.05 6.55
CA THR A 82 -2.89 -1.93 7.72
C THR A 82 -2.62 -3.39 7.40
N TYR A 83 -2.91 -3.83 6.19
CA TYR A 83 -2.68 -5.22 5.78
C TYR A 83 -2.72 -5.36 4.25
N LEU A 84 -1.83 -6.19 3.70
CA LEU A 84 -1.84 -6.63 2.31
C LEU A 84 -1.70 -8.16 2.24
N SER A 85 -2.64 -8.83 1.56
CA SER A 85 -2.57 -10.26 1.25
C SER A 85 -2.13 -10.48 -0.19
N HIS A 86 -0.87 -10.90 -0.40
CA HIS A 86 -0.36 -11.36 -1.70
C HIS A 86 -0.66 -10.44 -2.91
N CYS A 87 -0.75 -9.13 -2.70
CA CYS A 87 -1.15 -8.17 -3.74
C CYS A 87 -2.54 -8.39 -4.36
N GLN A 88 -3.39 -9.16 -3.71
CA GLN A 88 -4.77 -9.40 -4.16
C GLN A 88 -5.77 -8.60 -3.34
N LYS A 89 -5.46 -8.36 -2.07
CA LYS A 89 -6.31 -7.62 -1.15
C LYS A 89 -5.48 -6.71 -0.29
N CYS A 90 -5.86 -5.44 -0.23
CA CYS A 90 -5.27 -4.44 0.64
C CYS A 90 -6.33 -3.87 1.58
N THR A 91 -5.90 -3.46 2.77
CA THR A 91 -6.76 -2.79 3.73
C THR A 91 -6.11 -1.52 4.24
N ILE A 92 -6.89 -0.44 4.16
CA ILE A 92 -6.48 0.91 4.51
C ILE A 92 -7.42 1.43 5.59
N LEU A 93 -6.86 2.09 6.60
CA LEU A 93 -7.61 2.77 7.66
C LEU A 93 -7.61 4.28 7.38
N GLN A 94 -8.79 4.90 7.35
CA GLN A 94 -8.97 6.35 7.23
C GLN A 94 -10.15 6.75 8.11
N ASP A 95 -9.97 7.76 8.96
CA ASP A 95 -10.99 8.23 9.91
C ASP A 95 -11.64 7.09 10.72
N GLU A 96 -10.80 6.17 11.24
CA GLU A 96 -11.20 4.95 11.96
C GLU A 96 -12.03 3.94 11.14
N GLN A 97 -12.34 4.24 9.88
CA GLN A 97 -12.99 3.34 8.95
C GLN A 97 -11.99 2.47 8.19
N LYS A 98 -12.30 1.18 8.11
CA LYS A 98 -11.53 0.20 7.33
C LYS A 98 -12.07 0.12 5.89
N TYR A 99 -11.17 0.33 4.93
CA TYR A 99 -11.41 0.21 3.49
C TYR A 99 -10.74 -1.03 2.92
N ILE A 100 -11.47 -1.80 2.11
CA ILE A 100 -10.96 -3.02 1.49
C ILE A 100 -10.79 -2.76 0.01
N PHE A 101 -9.56 -2.89 -0.47
CA PHE A 101 -9.21 -2.79 -1.88
C PHE A 101 -8.94 -4.19 -2.42
N ILE A 102 -9.55 -4.53 -3.55
CA ILE A 102 -9.39 -5.81 -4.24
C ILE A 102 -8.73 -5.57 -5.58
N SER A 103 -7.69 -6.34 -5.89
CA SER A 103 -6.97 -6.19 -7.16
C SER A 103 -7.88 -6.54 -8.33
N CYS A 104 -7.83 -5.76 -9.41
CA CYS A 104 -8.49 -6.15 -10.65
C CYS A 104 -7.88 -7.47 -11.16
N PRO A 105 -8.69 -8.45 -11.62
CA PRO A 105 -8.17 -9.61 -12.33
C PRO A 105 -7.41 -9.13 -13.57
N LEU A 106 -6.28 -9.78 -13.87
CA LEU A 106 -5.55 -9.59 -15.13
C LEU A 106 -6.32 -10.19 -16.30
#